data_AF-A0A963KNZ2-F1
#
_entry.id   AF-A0A963KNZ2-F1
#
_cell.length_a   1.000
_cell.length_b   1.000
_cell.length_c   1.000
_cell.angle_alpha   90.00
_cell.angle_beta   90.00
_cell.angle_gamma   90.00
#
_symmetry.space_group_name_H-M   'P 1'
#
loop_
_entity.id
_entity.type
_entity.pdbx_description
1 polymer ?
#
loop_
_entity_poly.entity_id
_entity_poly.type
_entity_poly.pdbx_seq_one_letter_code
_entity_poly.pdbx_strand_id
1 'polypeptide(L)'
;GEPEGVAAAETSNNADTASALIPALTLGIPGTAVAAVMLGGLLVHGLQPGPMLFRDNPDIVFGFMWQFLFGAILLVLLGGSLATNSFARLLNLPRPLLGSVIIVLMLIGVYSIHGRMFDVYLMLGFGAIGYVMDKLNYPLPPVVLGLILGGFAEENLRLALRIGRGDWTVLFANTTSLVLVALTVAVVVGPIIKRRFVDSRKTPEAEG
;
A
#
# COMPACT_ATOMS: atom_id res chain seq x y z
N GLY A 1 -18.87 14.64 19.83
CA GLY A 1 -17.94 13.55 19.49
C GLY A 1 -16.99 13.38 20.63
N GLU A 2 -16.61 12.15 20.94
CA GLU A 2 -15.70 11.88 22.05
C GLU A 2 -14.26 12.26 21.65
N PRO A 3 -13.59 13.19 22.35
CA PRO A 3 -12.25 13.66 21.97
C PRO A 3 -11.24 12.50 21.87
N GLU A 4 -11.40 11.49 22.72
CA GLU A 4 -10.58 10.30 22.76
C GLU A 4 -10.72 9.45 21.49
N GLY A 5 -11.93 9.37 20.92
CA GLY A 5 -12.18 8.66 19.66
C GLY A 5 -11.56 9.36 18.45
N VAL A 6 -11.58 10.70 18.44
CA VAL A 6 -10.91 11.49 17.39
C VAL A 6 -9.40 11.36 17.50
N ALA A 7 -8.86 11.48 18.72
CA ALA A 7 -7.43 11.31 18.96
C ALA A 7 -6.93 9.90 18.57
N ALA A 8 -7.70 8.86 18.89
CA ALA A 8 -7.37 7.49 18.52
C ALA A 8 -7.36 7.28 16.99
N ALA A 9 -8.40 7.74 16.29
CA ALA A 9 -8.48 7.61 14.84
C ALA A 9 -7.38 8.40 14.12
N GLU A 10 -7.12 9.64 14.55
CA GLU A 10 -6.10 10.50 13.94
C GLU A 10 -4.69 9.96 14.19
N THR A 11 -4.42 9.47 15.41
CA THR A 11 -3.14 8.82 15.74
C THR A 11 -2.93 7.55 14.92
N SER A 12 -3.98 6.73 14.76
CA SER A 12 -3.91 5.51 13.94
C SER A 12 -3.60 5.83 12.47
N ASN A 13 -4.29 6.81 11.89
CA ASN A 13 -4.08 7.19 10.48
C ASN A 13 -2.68 7.79 10.26
N ASN A 14 -2.22 8.63 11.18
CA ASN A 14 -0.89 9.23 11.09
C ASN A 14 0.23 8.19 11.27
N ALA A 15 0.03 7.19 12.13
CA ALA A 15 0.97 6.09 12.32
C ALA A 15 1.03 5.12 11.11
N ASP A 16 -0.11 4.88 10.44
CA ASP A 16 -0.19 3.99 9.27
C ASP A 16 0.76 4.45 8.15
N THR A 17 0.72 5.74 7.83
CA THR A 17 1.54 6.31 6.73
C THR A 17 3.04 6.12 6.97
N ALA A 18 3.54 6.42 8.17
CA ALA A 18 4.96 6.26 8.50
C ALA A 18 5.35 4.78 8.59
N SER A 19 4.52 3.94 9.19
CA SER A 19 4.81 2.51 9.38
C SER A 19 4.81 1.73 8.06
N ALA A 20 3.95 2.09 7.10
CA ALA A 20 3.89 1.46 5.78
C ALA A 20 5.17 1.69 4.95
N LEU A 21 5.88 2.81 5.19
CA LEU A 21 7.08 3.18 4.43
C LEU A 21 8.35 2.50 4.93
N ILE A 22 8.42 2.09 6.20
CA ILE A 22 9.57 1.37 6.75
C ILE A 22 9.88 0.09 5.95
N PRO A 23 8.96 -0.89 5.80
CA PRO A 23 9.23 -2.09 5.01
C PRO A 23 9.32 -1.78 3.51
N ALA A 24 8.62 -0.75 3.03
CA ALA A 24 8.71 -0.34 1.63
C ALA A 24 10.14 0.12 1.28
N LEU A 25 10.75 1.00 2.08
CA LEU A 25 12.09 1.53 1.81
C LEU A 25 13.20 0.54 2.17
N THR A 26 13.05 -0.20 3.28
CA THR A 26 14.11 -1.09 3.77
C THR A 26 14.15 -2.44 3.07
N LEU A 27 13.00 -2.99 2.67
CA LEU A 27 12.88 -4.30 2.03
C LEU A 27 12.41 -4.23 0.58
N GLY A 28 11.96 -3.07 0.11
CA GLY A 28 11.32 -2.95 -1.21
C GLY A 28 9.91 -3.55 -1.25
N ILE A 29 9.28 -3.80 -0.09
CA ILE A 29 7.98 -4.46 0.00
C ILE A 29 6.93 -3.48 0.55
N PRO A 30 6.03 -2.95 -0.30
CA PRO A 30 5.02 -2.00 0.12
C PRO A 30 3.87 -2.68 0.89
N GLY A 31 3.47 -2.07 2.01
CA GLY A 31 2.29 -2.49 2.79
C GLY A 31 0.97 -1.84 2.35
N THR A 32 1.04 -0.77 1.56
CA THR A 32 -0.12 0.02 1.10
C THR A 32 0.02 0.38 -0.38
N ALA A 33 -1.12 0.70 -1.02
CA ALA A 33 -1.11 1.15 -2.42
C ALA A 33 -0.29 2.44 -2.62
N VAL A 34 -0.34 3.37 -1.66
CA VAL A 34 0.44 4.62 -1.70
C VAL A 34 1.94 4.32 -1.66
N ALA A 35 2.39 3.46 -0.74
CA ALA A 35 3.78 3.05 -0.67
C ALA A 35 4.23 2.36 -1.98
N ALA A 36 3.37 1.54 -2.58
CA ALA A 36 3.68 0.86 -3.85
C ALA A 36 3.89 1.84 -5.01
N VAL A 37 3.06 2.89 -5.11
CA VAL A 37 3.25 3.97 -6.10
C VAL A 37 4.56 4.72 -5.83
N MET A 38 4.90 5.01 -4.57
CA MET A 38 6.16 5.64 -4.23
C MET A 38 7.37 4.79 -4.64
N LEU A 39 7.36 3.47 -4.41
CA LEU A 39 8.41 2.57 -4.88
C LEU A 39 8.53 2.59 -6.41
N GLY A 40 7.40 2.59 -7.12
CA GLY A 40 7.38 2.78 -8.57
C GLY A 40 8.07 4.08 -9.00
N GLY A 41 7.76 5.19 -8.32
CA GLY A 41 8.42 6.48 -8.56
C GLY A 41 9.92 6.47 -8.31
N LEU A 42 10.36 5.86 -7.20
CA LEU A 42 11.78 5.70 -6.90
C LEU A 42 12.51 4.91 -7.99
N LEU A 43 11.93 3.81 -8.46
CA LEU A 43 12.49 2.99 -9.52
C LEU A 43 12.58 3.74 -10.85
N VAL A 44 11.59 4.58 -11.18
CA VAL A 44 11.64 5.46 -12.36
C VAL A 44 12.82 6.43 -12.29
N HIS A 45 13.17 6.89 -11.09
CA HIS A 45 14.36 7.72 -10.84
C HIS A 45 15.66 6.93 -10.67
N GLY A 46 15.64 5.60 -10.90
CA GLY A 46 16.82 4.75 -10.76
C GLY A 46 17.22 4.45 -9.31
N LEU A 47 16.36 4.79 -8.34
CA LEU A 47 16.57 4.52 -6.93
C LEU A 47 15.93 3.18 -6.59
N GLN A 48 16.76 2.16 -6.39
CA GLN A 48 16.29 0.82 -6.05
C GLN A 48 16.02 0.71 -4.54
N PRO A 49 14.77 0.56 -4.10
CA PRO A 49 14.44 0.41 -2.69
C PRO A 49 15.02 -0.89 -2.11
N GLY A 50 15.36 -0.88 -0.83
CA GLY A 50 16.03 -1.98 -0.15
C GLY A 50 17.26 -1.53 0.63
N PRO A 51 18.03 -2.48 1.20
CA PRO A 51 19.21 -2.16 1.99
C PRO A 51 20.29 -1.41 1.19
N MET A 52 20.34 -1.64 -0.13
CA MET A 52 21.26 -0.93 -1.04
C MET A 52 20.94 0.55 -1.13
N LEU A 53 19.67 0.97 -1.04
CA LEU A 53 19.31 2.39 -1.07
C LEU A 53 19.96 3.18 0.08
N PHE A 54 20.02 2.58 1.28
CA PHE A 54 20.63 3.17 2.47
C PHE A 54 22.15 3.27 2.35
N ARG A 55 22.77 2.38 1.56
CA ARG A 55 24.21 2.35 1.33
C ARG A 55 24.63 3.33 0.23
N ASP A 56 23.93 3.27 -0.90
CA ASP A 56 24.31 3.98 -2.12
C ASP A 56 23.74 5.40 -2.17
N ASN A 57 22.60 5.64 -1.51
CA ASN A 57 21.93 6.95 -1.47
C ASN A 57 21.50 7.34 -0.03
N PRO A 58 22.43 7.37 0.94
CA PRO A 58 22.10 7.65 2.34
C PRO A 58 21.44 9.02 2.51
N ASP A 59 21.90 10.03 1.77
CA ASP A 59 21.37 11.40 1.86
C ASP A 59 19.89 11.49 1.50
N ILE A 60 19.45 10.72 0.51
CA ILE A 60 18.04 10.67 0.10
C ILE A 60 17.21 10.01 1.18
N VAL A 61 17.69 8.89 1.73
CA VAL A 61 16.94 8.12 2.73
C VAL A 61 16.84 8.87 4.05
N PHE A 62 17.95 9.40 4.56
CA PHE A 62 17.93 10.19 5.79
C PHE A 62 17.24 11.53 5.58
N GLY A 63 17.38 12.15 4.40
CA GLY A 63 16.62 13.33 4.02
C GLY A 63 15.11 13.08 4.08
N PHE A 64 14.64 11.95 3.55
CA PHE A 64 13.24 11.53 3.62
C PHE A 64 12.79 11.29 5.06
N MET A 65 13.61 10.64 5.90
CA MET A 65 13.32 10.47 7.33
C MET A 65 13.20 11.81 8.06
N TRP A 66 14.13 12.74 7.81
CA TRP A 66 14.07 14.09 8.37
C TRP A 66 12.83 14.84 7.89
N GLN A 67 12.48 14.74 6.60
CA GLN A 67 11.26 15.34 6.05
C GLN A 67 9.99 14.80 6.72
N PHE A 68 9.92 13.50 6.98
CA PHE A 68 8.81 12.90 7.72
C PHE A 68 8.73 13.40 9.17
N LEU A 69 9.87 13.48 9.85
CA LEU A 69 9.93 13.98 11.22
C LEU A 69 9.51 15.46 11.31
N PHE A 70 10.10 16.33 10.47
CA PHE A 70 9.76 17.74 10.44
C PHE A 70 8.31 17.95 9.98
N GLY A 71 7.83 17.18 9.00
CA GLY A 71 6.44 17.19 8.56
C GLY A 71 5.47 16.85 9.69
N ALA A 72 5.76 15.80 10.47
CA ALA A 72 4.96 15.43 11.64
C ALA A 72 4.96 16.54 12.72
N ILE A 73 6.11 17.16 12.99
CA ILE A 73 6.20 18.28 13.94
C ILE A 73 5.40 19.49 13.44
N LEU A 74 5.51 19.82 12.14
CA LEU A 74 4.74 20.90 11.52
C LEU A 74 3.24 20.63 11.57
N LEU A 75 2.81 19.38 11.42
CA LEU A 75 1.40 19.00 11.57
C LEU A 75 0.91 19.17 13.01
N VAL A 76 1.74 18.95 14.04
CA VAL A 76 1.34 19.26 15.42
C VAL A 76 1.15 20.78 15.60
N LEU A 77 2.03 21.60 15.04
CA LEU A 77 2.01 23.06 15.19
C LEU A 77 0.94 23.76 14.33
N LEU A 78 0.83 23.36 13.05
CA LEU A 78 -0.05 23.99 12.05
C LEU A 78 -1.34 23.20 11.82
N GLY A 79 -1.37 21.92 12.19
CA GLY A 79 -2.47 21.01 11.88
C GLY A 79 -3.75 21.38 12.61
N GLY A 80 -3.69 21.54 13.94
CA GLY A 80 -4.90 21.72 14.76
C GLY A 80 -5.75 22.96 14.43
N SER A 81 -5.14 24.06 13.97
CA SER A 81 -5.85 25.33 13.72
C SER A 81 -6.07 25.64 12.23
N LEU A 82 -5.07 25.43 11.38
CA LEU A 82 -5.12 25.87 9.98
C LEU A 82 -5.47 24.72 9.03
N ALA A 83 -4.79 23.58 9.18
CA ALA A 83 -4.99 22.45 8.28
C ALA A 83 -6.34 21.77 8.54
N THR A 84 -6.62 21.36 9.78
CA THR A 84 -7.85 20.63 10.13
C THR A 84 -9.09 21.44 9.79
N ASN A 85 -9.11 22.75 10.07
CA ASN A 85 -10.26 23.60 9.72
C ASN A 85 -10.45 23.79 8.22
N SER A 86 -9.36 23.88 7.45
CA SER A 86 -9.44 24.04 5.99
C SER A 86 -9.90 22.75 5.31
N PHE A 87 -9.33 21.61 5.70
CA PHE A 87 -9.72 20.29 5.19
C PHE A 87 -11.13 19.90 5.62
N ALA A 88 -11.53 20.19 6.87
CA ALA A 88 -12.89 19.95 7.33
C ALA A 88 -13.93 20.74 6.52
N ARG A 89 -13.62 22.00 6.15
CA ARG A 89 -14.50 22.79 5.27
C ARG A 89 -14.60 22.19 3.86
N LEU A 90 -13.51 21.64 3.34
CA LEU A 90 -13.52 20.96 2.04
C LEU A 90 -14.38 19.69 2.07
N LEU A 91 -14.30 18.92 3.17
CA LEU A 91 -15.11 17.71 3.37
C LEU A 91 -16.60 17.99 3.57
N ASN A 92 -16.97 19.20 3.99
CA ASN A 92 -18.36 19.64 4.08
C ASN A 92 -19.00 19.97 2.73
N LEU A 93 -18.24 19.95 1.62
CA LEU A 93 -18.81 20.12 0.29
C LEU A 93 -19.73 18.95 -0.08
N PRO A 94 -20.80 19.20 -0.84
CA PRO A 94 -21.69 18.13 -1.29
C PRO A 94 -20.90 17.10 -2.11
N ARG A 95 -21.11 15.81 -1.80
CA ARG A 95 -20.37 14.68 -2.38
C ARG A 95 -20.21 14.73 -3.91
N PRO A 96 -21.20 15.16 -4.71
CA PRO A 96 -21.04 15.27 -6.16
C PRO A 96 -19.98 16.29 -6.59
N LEU A 97 -19.83 17.42 -5.87
CA LEU A 97 -18.79 18.41 -6.16
C LEU A 97 -17.41 17.84 -5.85
N LEU A 98 -17.25 17.18 -4.70
CA LEU A 98 -15.99 16.57 -4.31
C LEU A 98 -15.54 15.53 -5.35
N GLY A 99 -16.46 14.64 -5.76
CA GLY A 99 -16.21 13.65 -6.80
C GLY A 99 -15.82 14.27 -8.14
N SER A 100 -16.48 15.35 -8.54
CA SER A 100 -16.18 16.04 -9.80
C SER A 100 -14.78 16.66 -9.79
N VAL A 101 -14.40 17.32 -8.69
CA VAL A 101 -13.05 17.89 -8.54
C VAL A 101 -12.00 16.80 -8.57
N ILE A 102 -12.22 15.68 -7.87
CA ILE A 102 -11.30 14.54 -7.86
C ILE A 102 -11.13 13.98 -9.28
N ILE A 103 -12.22 13.76 -10.01
CA ILE A 103 -12.16 13.25 -11.39
C ILE A 103 -11.38 14.20 -12.29
N VAL A 104 -11.66 15.51 -12.24
CA VAL A 104 -10.93 16.50 -13.04
C VAL A 104 -9.44 16.49 -12.73
N LEU A 105 -9.06 16.44 -11.45
CA LEU A 105 -7.66 16.37 -11.04
C LEU A 105 -7.00 15.07 -11.50
N MET A 106 -7.70 13.93 -11.45
CA MET A 106 -7.20 12.66 -11.98
C MET A 106 -7.00 12.70 -13.49
N LEU A 107 -7.95 13.27 -14.25
CA LEU A 107 -7.85 13.42 -15.70
C LEU A 107 -6.62 14.25 -16.08
N ILE A 108 -6.43 15.40 -15.41
CA ILE A 108 -5.27 16.27 -15.63
C ILE A 108 -3.99 15.54 -15.24
N GLY A 109 -3.97 14.86 -14.08
CA GLY A 109 -2.80 14.16 -13.56
C GLY A 109 -2.33 13.04 -14.50
N VAL A 110 -3.24 12.17 -14.94
CA VAL A 110 -2.92 11.06 -15.85
C VAL A 110 -2.46 11.58 -17.21
N TYR A 111 -3.16 12.59 -17.75
CA TYR A 111 -2.77 13.18 -19.02
C TYR A 111 -1.41 13.88 -18.95
N SER A 112 -1.06 14.49 -17.81
CA SER A 112 0.19 15.24 -17.64
C SER A 112 1.46 14.37 -17.68
N ILE A 113 1.36 13.06 -17.43
CA ILE A 113 2.54 12.18 -17.38
C ILE A 113 3.06 11.90 -18.80
N HIS A 114 2.19 11.48 -19.71
CA HIS A 114 2.58 11.07 -21.07
C HIS A 114 1.91 11.87 -22.20
N GLY A 115 0.97 12.76 -21.90
CA GLY A 115 0.20 13.51 -22.92
C GLY A 115 -0.73 12.65 -23.77
N ARG A 116 -1.08 11.44 -23.30
CA ARG A 116 -1.85 10.45 -24.07
C ARG A 116 -3.28 10.31 -23.57
N MET A 117 -4.26 10.53 -24.46
CA MET A 117 -5.68 10.29 -24.16
C MET A 117 -6.01 8.81 -23.90
N PHE A 118 -5.19 7.89 -24.42
CA PHE A 118 -5.35 6.46 -24.12
C PHE A 118 -5.25 6.19 -22.61
N ASP A 119 -4.29 6.80 -21.92
CA ASP A 119 -4.08 6.62 -20.48
C ASP A 119 -5.28 7.15 -19.69
N VAL A 120 -5.91 8.23 -20.17
CA VAL A 120 -7.15 8.78 -19.62
C VAL A 120 -8.33 7.81 -19.78
N TYR A 121 -8.53 7.24 -20.98
CA TYR A 121 -9.58 6.23 -21.18
C TYR A 121 -9.34 4.98 -20.35
N LEU A 122 -8.08 4.57 -20.20
CA LEU A 122 -7.69 3.44 -19.37
C LEU A 122 -8.02 3.70 -17.89
N MET A 123 -7.68 4.90 -17.39
CA MET A 123 -8.02 5.34 -16.02
C MET A 123 -9.53 5.33 -15.78
N LEU A 124 -10.33 5.86 -16.71
CA LEU A 124 -11.80 5.82 -16.61
C LEU A 124 -12.34 4.39 -16.62
N GLY A 125 -11.78 3.52 -17.47
CA GLY A 125 -12.13 2.09 -17.53
C GLY A 125 -11.85 1.37 -16.22
N PHE A 126 -10.65 1.52 -15.65
CA PHE A 126 -10.32 0.94 -14.34
C PHE A 126 -11.12 1.58 -13.19
N GLY A 127 -11.46 2.88 -13.29
CA GLY A 127 -12.36 3.54 -12.35
C GLY A 127 -13.76 2.91 -12.34
N ALA A 128 -14.31 2.60 -13.52
CA ALA A 128 -15.58 1.89 -13.64
C ALA A 128 -15.51 0.47 -13.08
N ILE A 129 -14.42 -0.26 -13.33
CA ILE A 129 -14.19 -1.59 -12.74
C ILE A 129 -14.15 -1.48 -11.21
N GLY A 130 -13.40 -0.51 -10.67
CA GLY A 130 -13.34 -0.25 -9.24
C GLY A 130 -14.71 0.04 -8.63
N TYR A 131 -15.56 0.82 -9.31
CA TYR A 131 -16.93 1.08 -8.88
C TYR A 131 -17.79 -0.18 -8.84
N VAL A 132 -17.67 -1.06 -9.84
CA VAL A 132 -18.37 -2.36 -9.84
C VAL A 132 -17.89 -3.25 -8.69
N MET A 133 -16.57 -3.28 -8.44
CA MET A 133 -16.00 -4.06 -7.35
C MET A 133 -16.46 -3.57 -5.97
N ASP A 134 -16.53 -2.26 -5.77
CA ASP A 134 -17.05 -1.64 -4.55
C ASP A 134 -18.52 -2.02 -4.33
N LYS A 135 -19.34 -1.97 -5.40
CA LYS A 135 -20.75 -2.39 -5.35
C LYS A 135 -20.94 -3.88 -5.03
N LEU A 136 -19.96 -4.72 -5.39
CA LEU A 136 -19.94 -6.14 -5.06
C LEU A 136 -19.28 -6.42 -3.69
N ASN A 137 -18.91 -5.40 -2.92
CA ASN A 137 -18.23 -5.49 -1.63
C ASN A 137 -16.86 -6.20 -1.69
N TYR A 138 -16.17 -6.14 -2.83
CA TYR A 138 -14.78 -6.56 -2.89
C TYR A 138 -13.88 -5.51 -2.24
N PRO A 139 -12.90 -5.92 -1.42
CA PRO A 139 -11.93 -4.98 -0.88
C PRO A 139 -11.01 -4.49 -2.01
N LEU A 140 -11.17 -3.24 -2.43
CA LEU A 140 -10.32 -2.61 -3.44
C LEU A 140 -8.83 -2.54 -3.05
N PRO A 141 -8.44 -2.22 -1.79
CA PRO A 141 -7.02 -2.00 -1.46
C PRO A 141 -6.13 -3.23 -1.72
N PRO A 142 -6.50 -4.47 -1.31
CA PRO A 142 -5.75 -5.68 -1.65
C PRO A 142 -5.64 -5.94 -3.16
N VAL A 143 -6.67 -5.58 -3.93
CA VAL A 143 -6.68 -5.80 -5.38
C VAL A 143 -5.70 -4.87 -6.08
N VAL A 144 -5.71 -3.59 -5.72
CA VAL A 144 -4.75 -2.60 -6.23
C VAL A 144 -3.33 -3.01 -5.84
N LEU A 145 -3.12 -3.42 -4.59
CA LEU A 145 -1.82 -3.88 -4.11
C LEU A 145 -1.35 -5.12 -4.88
N GLY A 146 -2.23 -6.10 -5.08
CA GLY A 146 -1.94 -7.29 -5.87
C GLY A 146 -1.62 -7.00 -7.33
N LEU A 147 -2.29 -6.04 -7.95
CA LEU A 147 -2.01 -5.60 -9.32
C LEU A 147 -0.60 -5.00 -9.45
N ILE A 148 -0.21 -4.13 -8.52
CA ILE A 148 1.13 -3.51 -8.52
C ILE A 148 2.20 -4.56 -8.19
N LEU A 149 2.00 -5.32 -7.11
CA LEU A 149 2.95 -6.33 -6.66
C LEU A 149 3.10 -7.50 -7.63
N GLY A 150 2.05 -7.86 -8.37
CA GLY A 150 2.08 -8.95 -9.33
C GLY A 150 3.12 -8.72 -10.43
N GLY A 151 3.23 -7.49 -10.94
CA GLY A 151 4.27 -7.12 -11.90
C GLY A 151 5.67 -7.28 -11.32
N PHE A 152 5.90 -6.75 -10.13
CA PHE A 152 7.18 -6.90 -9.42
C PHE A 152 7.52 -8.37 -9.14
N ALA A 153 6.54 -9.17 -8.71
CA ALA A 153 6.73 -10.57 -8.40
C ALA A 153 7.14 -11.37 -9.65
N GLU A 154 6.45 -11.15 -10.78
CA GLU A 154 6.74 -11.81 -12.05
C GLU A 154 8.13 -11.45 -12.59
N GLU A 155 8.52 -10.17 -12.49
CA GLU A 155 9.83 -9.71 -12.93
C GLU A 155 10.95 -10.33 -12.09
N ASN A 156 10.80 -10.34 -10.76
CA ASN A 156 11.76 -10.95 -9.85
C ASN A 156 11.81 -12.48 -9.97
N LEU A 157 10.68 -13.14 -10.18
CA LEU A 157 10.63 -14.59 -10.44
C LEU A 157 11.37 -14.94 -11.73
N ARG A 158 11.12 -14.17 -12.80
CA ARG A 158 11.81 -14.36 -14.08
C ARG A 158 13.31 -14.12 -13.96
N LEU A 159 13.73 -13.12 -13.19
CA LEU A 159 15.13 -12.87 -12.89
C LEU A 159 15.76 -14.06 -12.15
N ALA A 160 15.10 -14.56 -11.08
CA ALA A 160 15.57 -15.71 -10.31
C ALA A 160 15.72 -16.96 -11.19
N LEU A 161 14.71 -17.28 -12.00
CA LEU A 161 14.77 -18.44 -12.90
C LEU A 161 15.83 -18.27 -14.00
N ARG A 162 16.09 -17.06 -14.49
CA ARG A 162 17.20 -16.80 -15.42
C ARG A 162 18.55 -17.08 -14.77
N ILE A 163 18.74 -16.66 -13.52
CA ILE A 163 19.95 -16.95 -12.73
C ILE A 163 20.09 -18.48 -12.52
N GLY A 164 18.99 -19.15 -12.18
CA GLY A 164 18.90 -20.61 -12.05
C GLY A 164 18.91 -21.38 -13.37
N ARG A 165 19.08 -20.70 -14.53
CA ARG A 165 19.05 -21.31 -15.87
C ARG A 165 17.81 -22.18 -16.15
N GLY A 166 16.67 -21.79 -15.61
CA GLY A 166 15.39 -22.51 -15.75
C GLY A 166 15.14 -23.56 -14.67
N ASP A 167 16.06 -23.75 -13.72
CA ASP A 167 15.85 -24.65 -12.59
C ASP A 167 15.07 -23.95 -11.46
N TRP A 168 13.92 -24.53 -11.11
CA TRP A 168 13.05 -24.05 -10.04
C TRP A 168 13.61 -24.32 -8.65
N THR A 169 14.58 -25.23 -8.51
CA THR A 169 15.24 -25.51 -7.23
C THR A 169 16.01 -24.30 -6.69
N VAL A 170 16.35 -23.34 -7.56
CA VAL A 170 17.04 -22.10 -7.17
C VAL A 170 16.23 -21.28 -6.16
N LEU A 171 14.90 -21.40 -6.17
CA LEU A 171 14.01 -20.73 -5.22
C LEU A 171 14.14 -21.30 -3.80
N PHE A 172 14.61 -22.53 -3.65
CA PHE A 172 14.80 -23.21 -2.36
C PHE A 172 16.27 -23.34 -1.95
N ALA A 173 17.19 -22.90 -2.79
CA ALA A 173 18.62 -23.09 -2.59
C ALA A 173 19.19 -22.31 -1.39
N ASN A 174 18.56 -21.20 -1.01
CA ASN A 174 19.08 -20.28 0.00
C ASN A 174 18.27 -20.36 1.30
N THR A 175 18.95 -20.42 2.46
CA THR A 175 18.33 -20.54 3.78
C THR A 175 17.30 -19.44 4.03
N THR A 176 17.60 -18.20 3.61
CA THR A 176 16.67 -17.06 3.74
C THR A 176 15.40 -17.26 2.92
N SER A 177 15.52 -17.80 1.70
CA SER A 177 14.36 -18.08 0.86
C SER A 177 13.47 -19.16 1.48
N LEU A 178 14.09 -20.20 2.03
CA LEU A 178 13.38 -21.30 2.68
C LEU A 178 12.61 -20.83 3.93
N VAL A 179 13.24 -19.96 4.74
CA VAL A 179 12.57 -19.30 5.88
C VAL A 179 11.39 -18.44 5.42
N LEU A 180 11.57 -17.62 4.38
CA LEU A 180 10.50 -16.77 3.85
C LEU A 180 9.34 -17.60 3.31
N VAL A 181 9.60 -18.65 2.54
CA VAL A 181 8.57 -19.57 2.04
C VAL A 181 7.83 -20.24 3.20
N ALA A 182 8.55 -20.71 4.22
CA ALA A 182 7.93 -21.32 5.40
C ALA A 182 7.01 -20.33 6.15
N LEU A 183 7.46 -19.08 6.32
CA LEU A 183 6.65 -18.01 6.91
C LEU A 183 5.43 -17.67 6.07
N THR A 184 5.57 -17.55 4.75
CA THR A 184 4.44 -17.32 3.84
C THR A 184 3.40 -18.43 3.95
N VAL A 185 3.83 -19.70 3.92
CA VAL A 185 2.93 -20.84 4.10
C VAL A 185 2.26 -20.79 5.47
N ALA A 186 2.99 -20.48 6.54
CA ALA A 186 2.43 -20.35 7.87
C ALA A 186 1.38 -19.24 7.99
N VAL A 187 1.60 -18.08 7.35
CA VAL A 187 0.65 -16.95 7.35
C VAL A 187 -0.59 -17.25 6.51
N VAL A 188 -0.46 -17.95 5.39
CA VAL A 188 -1.60 -18.30 4.52
C VAL A 188 -2.42 -19.44 5.13
N VAL A 189 -1.76 -20.49 5.62
CA VAL A 189 -2.41 -21.73 6.06
C VAL A 189 -2.79 -21.67 7.54
N GLY A 190 -2.03 -20.94 8.37
CA GLY A 190 -2.28 -20.78 9.81
C GLY A 190 -3.70 -20.31 10.16
N PRO A 191 -4.25 -19.27 9.51
CA PRO A 191 -5.64 -18.82 9.73
C PRO A 191 -6.67 -19.89 9.34
N ILE A 192 -6.41 -20.67 8.29
CA ILE A 192 -7.30 -21.73 7.81
C ILE A 192 -7.34 -22.89 8.82
N ILE A 193 -6.18 -23.31 9.31
CA ILE A 193 -6.06 -24.34 10.35
C ILE A 193 -6.69 -23.85 11.65
N LYS A 194 -6.39 -22.62 12.09
CA LYS A 194 -6.97 -22.04 13.32
C LYS A 194 -8.48 -21.94 13.24
N ARG A 195 -9.06 -21.51 12.11
CA ARG A 195 -10.52 -21.51 11.90
C ARG A 195 -11.10 -22.91 12.02
N ARG A 196 -10.51 -23.92 11.36
CA ARG A 196 -10.98 -25.32 11.48
C ARG A 196 -10.92 -25.87 12.91
N PHE A 197 -9.87 -25.55 13.68
CA PHE A 197 -9.74 -26.00 15.06
C PHE A 197 -10.64 -25.23 16.05
N VAL A 198 -10.92 -23.96 15.81
CA VAL A 198 -11.82 -23.14 16.64
C VAL A 198 -13.29 -23.45 16.35
N ASP A 199 -13.65 -23.66 15.08
CA ASP A 199 -15.02 -24.05 14.70
C ASP A 199 -15.35 -25.49 15.15
N SER A 200 -14.36 -26.39 15.20
CA SER A 200 -14.54 -27.74 15.81
C SER A 200 -14.78 -27.70 17.32
N ARG A 201 -14.57 -26.55 18.00
CA ARG A 201 -14.88 -26.37 19.43
C ARG A 201 -16.22 -25.68 19.67
N LYS A 202 -16.95 -25.27 18.63
CA LYS A 202 -18.25 -24.58 18.75
C LYS A 202 -19.35 -25.28 17.97
N THR A 203 -19.93 -26.36 18.52
CA THR A 203 -21.38 -26.74 18.54
C THR A 203 -21.57 -28.21 18.98
N PRO A 204 -22.68 -28.63 19.66
CA PRO A 204 -23.84 -27.88 20.18
C PRO A 204 -24.16 -28.18 21.68
N GLU A 205 -24.23 -27.16 22.54
CA GLU A 205 -24.99 -27.21 23.81
C GLU A 205 -26.20 -26.28 23.66
N ALA A 206 -27.21 -26.76 22.96
CA ALA A 206 -28.54 -26.15 22.92
C ALA A 206 -29.55 -27.26 22.59
N GLU A 207 -29.75 -28.19 23.52
CA GLU A 207 -30.95 -29.02 23.65
C GLU A 207 -30.92 -29.70 25.02
N GLY A 208 -31.79 -29.25 25.92
CA GLY A 208 -31.96 -29.70 27.31
C GLY A 208 -32.94 -28.80 28.04
#